data_AF-A0A2P6V8H7-F1
#
_entry.id   AF-A0A2P6V8H7-F1
#
_cell.length_a   1.000
_cell.length_b   1.000
_cell.length_c   1.000
_cell.angle_alpha   90.00
_cell.angle_beta   90.00
_cell.angle_gamma   90.00
#
_symmetry.space_group_name_H-M   'P 1'
#
loop_
_entity.id
_entity.type
_entity.pdbx_description
1 polymer ?
#
loop_
_entity_poly.entity_id
_entity_poly.type
_entity_poly.pdbx_seq_one_letter_code
_entity_poly.pdbx_strand_id
1 'polypeptide(L)'
;MASSVACAAPAATCAVHAQRTQPFRPAAACTARLSVTRAQQRVGRGRGRGVLQVVAVRTENEEVALGFKAPDFELPEPLTGKAVKLSEYAAGAPATLVMFICNHCPFVVHLKPAITELAKEYQGKGVKVVAISSNSAETHPQDGPDKMAEDVQAQGYTFPYLFDEAQEAAKAYQAACTPEFYVFGADMGLTYHGQFDDSRPSKYGGDIPVTGEDLRNALDCTLAGRPVDKRVRPSIGCNIKWAPGKAPAWFHG
;
A
#
# COMPACT_ATOMS: atom_id res chain seq x y z
N MET A 1 44.85 26.92 41.64
CA MET A 1 44.60 26.38 42.99
C MET A 1 43.09 26.35 43.18
N ALA A 2 42.53 25.15 43.42
CA ALA A 2 41.21 24.82 43.99
C ALA A 2 39.94 25.48 43.36
N SER A 3 38.79 24.84 43.19
CA SER A 3 38.29 23.55 43.66
C SER A 3 37.11 23.13 42.79
N SER A 4 36.99 21.81 42.63
CA SER A 4 35.91 21.06 42.00
C SER A 4 34.60 21.15 42.80
N VAL A 5 33.45 21.22 42.13
CA VAL A 5 32.16 20.79 42.69
C VAL A 5 31.42 19.98 41.61
N ALA A 6 31.52 18.65 41.72
CA ALA A 6 30.72 17.69 41.00
C ALA A 6 29.39 17.47 41.75
N CYS A 7 28.27 17.59 41.05
CA CYS A 7 26.94 17.28 41.57
C CYS A 7 26.63 15.80 41.28
N ALA A 8 26.52 14.99 42.34
CA ALA A 8 26.21 13.57 42.28
C ALA A 8 24.68 13.36 42.28
N ALA A 9 24.16 12.63 41.29
CA ALA A 9 22.79 12.13 41.27
C ALA A 9 22.76 10.67 41.79
N PRO A 10 21.74 10.26 42.57
CA PRO A 10 21.68 8.91 43.11
C PRO A 10 21.20 7.90 42.07
N ALA A 11 21.92 6.78 41.97
CA ALA A 11 21.55 5.61 41.20
C ALA A 11 20.38 4.88 41.88
N ALA A 12 19.24 4.80 41.19
CA ALA A 12 18.12 3.94 41.59
C ALA A 12 18.40 2.51 41.12
N THR A 13 18.64 1.62 42.09
CA THR A 13 18.74 0.17 41.90
C THR A 13 17.35 -0.43 41.66
N CYS A 14 17.02 -0.75 40.41
CA CYS A 14 15.86 -1.58 40.08
C CYS A 14 16.20 -3.06 40.35
N ALA A 15 15.60 -3.61 41.40
CA ALA A 15 15.67 -5.03 41.74
C ALA A 15 14.95 -5.88 40.68
N VAL A 16 15.69 -6.78 40.05
CA VAL A 16 15.17 -7.78 39.11
C VAL A 16 14.41 -8.85 39.90
N HIS A 17 13.08 -8.82 39.86
CA HIS A 17 12.26 -9.93 40.34
C HIS A 17 12.28 -11.06 39.29
N ALA A 18 13.07 -12.10 39.56
CA ALA A 18 13.03 -13.36 38.84
C ALA A 18 11.68 -14.06 39.08
N GLN A 19 10.75 -13.95 38.13
CA GLN A 19 9.52 -14.73 38.15
C GLN A 19 9.79 -16.12 37.57
N ARG A 20 9.41 -17.13 38.36
CA ARG A 20 9.53 -18.57 38.10
C ARG A 20 8.81 -18.94 36.80
N THR A 21 9.55 -19.56 35.88
CA THR A 21 9.00 -20.24 34.71
C THR A 21 8.24 -21.50 35.16
N GLN A 22 6.93 -21.55 34.91
CA GLN A 22 6.16 -22.79 35.01
C GLN A 22 6.13 -23.48 33.64
N PRO A 23 6.27 -24.82 33.58
CA PRO A 23 6.23 -25.56 32.33
C PRO A 23 4.81 -25.61 31.75
N PHE A 24 4.70 -25.23 30.49
CA PHE A 24 3.49 -25.37 29.67
C PHE A 24 3.07 -26.85 29.57
N ARG A 25 1.83 -27.16 29.97
CA ARG A 25 1.17 -28.44 29.70
C ARG A 25 0.56 -28.42 28.30
N PRO A 26 0.73 -29.46 27.46
CA PRO A 26 0.11 -29.49 26.13
C PRO A 26 -1.39 -29.75 26.25
N ALA A 27 -2.18 -28.94 25.54
CA ALA A 27 -3.62 -29.12 25.41
C ALA A 27 -3.91 -30.33 24.51
N ALA A 28 -4.90 -31.12 24.92
CA ALA A 28 -5.34 -32.34 24.25
C ALA A 28 -5.85 -32.09 22.83
N ALA A 29 -5.46 -32.96 21.90
CA ALA A 29 -5.92 -33.00 20.53
C ALA A 29 -7.43 -33.27 20.47
N CYS A 30 -8.18 -32.37 19.84
CA CYS A 30 -9.60 -32.53 19.56
C CYS A 30 -9.76 -33.17 18.17
N THR A 31 -9.90 -34.50 18.13
CA THR A 31 -10.17 -35.24 16.89
C THR A 31 -11.66 -35.22 16.57
N ALA A 32 -12.09 -34.38 15.63
CA ALA A 32 -13.43 -34.44 15.05
C ALA A 32 -13.43 -35.40 13.85
N ARG A 33 -14.29 -36.43 13.93
CA ARG A 33 -14.56 -37.39 12.85
C ARG A 33 -15.35 -36.71 11.73
N LEU A 34 -14.79 -36.65 10.53
CA LEU A 34 -15.49 -36.25 9.31
C LEU A 34 -16.12 -37.49 8.66
N SER A 35 -17.44 -37.60 8.74
CA SER A 35 -18.24 -38.53 7.94
C SER A 35 -18.52 -37.91 6.58
N VAL A 36 -17.95 -38.49 5.52
CA VAL A 36 -18.16 -38.09 4.13
C VAL A 36 -19.45 -38.75 3.61
N THR A 37 -20.54 -38.00 3.54
CA THR A 37 -21.74 -38.40 2.78
C THR A 37 -21.65 -37.85 1.35
N ARG A 38 -21.62 -38.79 0.40
CA ARG A 38 -21.50 -38.60 -1.05
C ARG A 38 -22.82 -38.06 -1.63
N ALA A 39 -22.94 -36.74 -1.78
CA ALA A 39 -24.03 -36.14 -2.55
C ALA A 39 -23.67 -36.18 -4.06
N GLN A 40 -24.45 -36.93 -4.83
CA GLN A 40 -24.31 -37.08 -6.28
C GLN A 40 -24.59 -35.75 -6.99
N GLN A 41 -23.60 -35.18 -7.68
CA GLN A 41 -23.78 -34.06 -8.58
C GLN A 41 -24.35 -34.55 -9.92
N ARG A 42 -25.56 -34.09 -10.29
CA ARG A 42 -26.08 -34.18 -11.67
C ARG A 42 -25.54 -32.99 -12.45
N VAL A 43 -24.71 -33.26 -13.47
CA VAL A 43 -24.18 -32.24 -14.40
C VAL A 43 -25.23 -31.94 -15.45
N GLY A 44 -25.87 -30.77 -15.35
CA GLY A 44 -26.71 -30.21 -16.42
C GLY A 44 -25.83 -29.47 -17.44
N ARG A 45 -25.82 -29.94 -18.70
CA ARG A 45 -25.21 -29.24 -19.84
C ARG A 45 -26.06 -28.02 -20.22
N GLY A 46 -25.66 -26.83 -19.78
CA GLY A 46 -26.17 -25.56 -20.29
C GLY A 46 -25.09 -24.83 -21.09
N ARG A 47 -25.27 -24.71 -22.40
CA ARG A 47 -24.47 -23.83 -23.27
C ARG A 47 -24.90 -22.38 -23.02
N GLY A 48 -24.17 -21.67 -22.16
CA GLY A 48 -24.25 -20.22 -22.03
C GLY A 48 -22.93 -19.59 -22.47
N ARG A 49 -22.97 -18.58 -23.34
CA ARG A 49 -21.82 -17.74 -23.67
C ARG A 49 -21.33 -17.11 -22.35
N GLY A 50 -20.23 -17.61 -21.81
CA GLY A 50 -19.64 -17.09 -20.59
C GLY A 50 -19.16 -15.65 -20.82
N VAL A 51 -19.82 -14.70 -20.18
CA VAL A 51 -19.18 -13.44 -19.82
C VAL A 51 -18.00 -13.84 -18.96
N LEU A 52 -16.77 -13.51 -19.38
CA LEU A 52 -15.57 -13.74 -18.60
C LEU A 52 -15.73 -12.92 -17.31
N GLN A 53 -16.19 -13.55 -16.23
CA GLN A 53 -16.25 -12.91 -14.94
C GLN A 53 -14.79 -12.74 -14.50
N VAL A 54 -14.24 -11.54 -14.67
CA VAL A 54 -12.91 -11.18 -14.18
C VAL A 54 -12.99 -11.27 -12.66
N VAL A 55 -12.65 -12.43 -12.11
CA VAL A 55 -12.53 -12.62 -10.67
C VAL A 55 -11.33 -11.78 -10.25
N ALA A 56 -11.57 -10.76 -9.43
CA ALA A 56 -10.50 -9.98 -8.83
C ALA A 56 -9.59 -10.91 -8.00
N VAL A 57 -8.41 -11.24 -8.54
CA VAL A 57 -7.38 -11.97 -7.81
C VAL A 57 -6.80 -11.03 -6.76
N ARG A 58 -6.90 -11.43 -5.49
CA ARG A 58 -6.29 -10.70 -4.38
C ARG A 58 -4.79 -10.92 -4.43
N THR A 59 -4.04 -9.83 -4.47
CA THR A 59 -2.57 -9.82 -4.57
C THR A 59 -2.04 -8.97 -3.42
N GLU A 60 -1.02 -9.49 -2.74
CA GLU A 60 -0.20 -8.73 -1.79
C GLU A 60 0.91 -8.01 -2.55
N ASN A 61 1.40 -6.87 -2.04
CA ASN A 61 2.59 -6.26 -2.62
C ASN A 61 3.83 -7.15 -2.41
N GLU A 62 4.82 -7.00 -3.29
CA GLU A 62 6.12 -7.66 -3.13
C GLU A 62 6.95 -7.00 -2.03
N GLU A 63 7.88 -7.75 -1.42
CA GLU A 63 8.78 -7.17 -0.43
C GLU A 63 9.87 -6.34 -1.12
N VAL A 64 9.88 -5.03 -0.84
CA VAL A 64 10.92 -4.10 -1.31
C VAL A 64 11.76 -3.65 -0.12
N ALA A 65 13.08 -3.83 -0.22
CA ALA A 65 14.00 -3.51 0.87
C ALA A 65 13.98 -2.02 1.24
N LEU A 66 14.00 -1.73 2.54
CA LEU A 66 14.16 -0.36 3.03
C LEU A 66 15.49 0.24 2.52
N GLY A 67 15.48 1.54 2.22
CA GLY A 67 16.58 2.23 1.57
C GLY A 67 16.62 2.09 0.04
N PHE A 68 15.73 1.29 -0.56
CA PHE A 68 15.49 1.30 -2.00
C PHE A 68 15.29 2.73 -2.50
N LYS A 69 16.07 3.14 -3.51
CA LYS A 69 15.98 4.47 -4.08
C LYS A 69 14.80 4.53 -5.04
N ALA A 70 13.93 5.51 -4.85
CA ALA A 70 12.79 5.75 -5.73
C ALA A 70 13.25 5.85 -7.20
N PRO A 71 12.82 4.93 -8.09
CA PRO A 71 13.05 5.08 -9.52
C PRO A 71 12.40 6.38 -10.02
N ASP A 72 13.16 7.15 -10.80
CA ASP A 72 12.61 8.35 -11.43
C ASP A 72 11.64 7.96 -12.55
N PHE A 73 10.68 8.83 -12.83
CA PHE A 73 9.73 8.69 -13.92
C PHE A 73 9.33 10.06 -14.44
N GLU A 74 8.83 10.10 -15.67
CA GLU A 74 8.16 11.27 -16.25
C GLU A 74 6.88 10.78 -16.92
N LEU A 75 5.74 11.10 -16.31
CA LEU A 75 4.44 10.56 -16.70
C LEU A 75 3.40 11.67 -16.92
N PRO A 76 2.48 11.52 -17.88
CA PRO A 76 1.42 12.48 -18.11
C PRO A 76 0.37 12.44 -16.98
N GLU A 77 -0.11 13.60 -16.57
CA GLU A 77 -1.29 13.79 -15.74
C GLU A 77 -2.51 14.03 -16.64
N PRO A 78 -3.46 13.08 -16.76
CA PRO A 78 -4.59 13.21 -17.68
C PRO A 78 -5.46 14.45 -17.47
N LEU A 79 -5.65 14.89 -16.22
CA LEU A 79 -6.51 16.04 -15.92
C LEU A 79 -5.93 17.35 -16.48
N THR A 80 -4.62 17.55 -16.39
CA THR A 80 -3.98 18.82 -16.77
C THR A 80 -3.26 18.75 -18.12
N GLY A 81 -3.02 17.53 -18.63
CA GLY A 81 -2.22 17.28 -19.83
C GLY A 81 -0.72 17.51 -19.64
N LYS A 82 -0.26 17.82 -18.42
CA LYS A 82 1.16 18.09 -18.13
C LYS A 82 1.90 16.81 -17.79
N ALA A 83 3.16 16.73 -18.18
CA ALA A 83 4.06 15.71 -17.67
C ALA A 83 4.56 16.09 -16.27
N VAL A 84 4.66 15.10 -15.39
CA VAL A 84 5.21 15.25 -14.04
C VAL A 84 6.43 14.33 -13.94
N LYS A 85 7.58 14.93 -13.68
CA LYS A 85 8.82 14.22 -13.38
C LYS A 85 9.03 14.11 -11.87
N LEU A 86 9.26 12.90 -11.35
CA LEU A 86 9.34 12.68 -9.90
C LEU A 86 10.45 13.51 -9.26
N SER A 87 11.65 13.48 -9.84
CA SER A 87 12.81 14.23 -9.33
C SER A 87 12.59 15.74 -9.21
N GLU A 88 11.80 16.32 -10.11
CA GLU A 88 11.43 17.74 -10.06
C GLU A 88 10.29 18.00 -9.07
N TYR A 89 9.27 17.14 -9.08
CA TYR A 89 8.09 17.27 -8.22
C TYR A 89 8.40 17.11 -6.73
N ALA A 90 9.29 16.16 -6.41
CA ALA A 90 9.72 15.83 -5.06
C ALA A 90 10.88 16.71 -4.54
N ALA A 91 11.42 17.60 -5.37
CA ALA A 91 12.61 18.38 -5.03
C ALA A 91 12.41 19.18 -3.72
N GLY A 92 13.32 18.96 -2.76
CA GLY A 92 13.32 19.64 -1.47
C GLY A 92 12.24 19.18 -0.48
N ALA A 93 11.46 18.15 -0.82
CA ALA A 93 10.46 17.60 0.09
C ALA A 93 11.11 16.82 1.24
N PRO A 94 10.66 16.98 2.50
CA PRO A 94 11.13 16.16 3.61
C PRO A 94 10.70 14.69 3.49
N ALA A 95 9.59 14.44 2.79
CA ALA A 95 9.12 13.10 2.46
C ALA A 95 8.27 13.12 1.18
N THR A 96 8.21 11.98 0.50
CA THR A 96 7.41 11.77 -0.70
C THR A 96 6.61 10.48 -0.60
N LEU A 97 5.31 10.54 -0.83
CA LEU A 97 4.41 9.40 -0.95
C LEU A 97 4.11 9.14 -2.43
N VAL A 98 4.54 7.98 -2.91
CA VAL A 98 4.17 7.44 -4.23
C VAL A 98 3.15 6.34 -4.03
N MET A 99 2.06 6.36 -4.80
CA MET A 99 0.97 5.39 -4.68
C MET A 99 0.65 4.79 -6.04
N PHE A 100 0.58 3.47 -6.13
CA PHE A 100 -0.02 2.79 -7.29
C PHE A 100 -1.48 2.51 -6.97
N ILE A 101 -2.38 3.16 -7.69
CA ILE A 101 -3.84 3.07 -7.49
C ILE A 101 -4.54 2.86 -8.84
N CYS A 102 -5.85 2.69 -8.82
CA CYS A 102 -6.67 2.67 -10.03
C CYS A 102 -8.10 3.15 -9.74
N ASN A 103 -8.92 3.27 -10.76
CA ASN A 103 -10.24 3.87 -10.61
C ASN A 103 -11.28 2.86 -10.09
N HIS A 104 -11.16 1.58 -10.49
CA HIS A 104 -12.22 0.59 -10.29
C HIS A 104 -11.98 -0.43 -9.18
N CYS A 105 -10.74 -0.59 -8.71
CA CYS A 105 -10.44 -1.63 -7.74
C CYS A 105 -11.23 -1.38 -6.46
N PRO A 106 -11.99 -2.38 -5.94
CA PRO A 106 -12.81 -2.18 -4.75
C PRO A 106 -11.97 -1.79 -3.52
N PHE A 107 -10.71 -2.22 -3.43
CA PHE A 107 -9.80 -1.81 -2.36
C PHE A 107 -9.39 -0.34 -2.49
N VAL A 108 -9.18 0.16 -3.71
CA VAL A 108 -8.91 1.60 -3.92
C VAL A 108 -10.18 2.40 -3.66
N VAL A 109 -11.32 2.02 -4.24
CA VAL A 109 -12.62 2.71 -4.04
C VAL A 109 -12.95 2.85 -2.56
N HIS A 110 -12.69 1.82 -1.77
CA HIS A 110 -12.86 1.82 -0.31
C HIS A 110 -12.01 2.89 0.39
N LEU A 111 -10.81 3.19 -0.13
CA LEU A 111 -9.87 4.13 0.49
C LEU A 111 -9.87 5.54 -0.12
N LYS A 112 -10.52 5.77 -1.29
CA LYS A 112 -10.44 7.06 -2.00
C LYS A 112 -10.68 8.30 -1.12
N PRO A 113 -11.76 8.35 -0.31
CA PRO A 113 -11.99 9.52 0.56
C PRO A 113 -10.85 9.73 1.56
N ALA A 114 -10.39 8.66 2.22
CA ALA A 114 -9.34 8.71 3.21
C ALA A 114 -7.96 9.05 2.61
N ILE A 115 -7.68 8.60 1.38
CA ILE A 115 -6.47 8.98 0.63
C ILE A 115 -6.49 10.49 0.36
N THR A 116 -7.62 11.04 -0.08
CA THR A 116 -7.75 12.49 -0.31
C THR A 116 -7.51 13.28 0.97
N GLU A 117 -8.11 12.86 2.09
CA GLU A 117 -7.97 13.54 3.39
C GLU A 117 -6.53 13.46 3.91
N LEU A 118 -5.92 12.26 3.88
CA LEU A 118 -4.54 12.05 4.28
C LEU A 118 -3.59 12.89 3.43
N ALA A 119 -3.77 12.90 2.11
CA ALA A 119 -2.91 13.68 1.22
C ALA A 119 -2.97 15.18 1.55
N LYS A 120 -4.17 15.75 1.75
CA LYS A 120 -4.34 17.15 2.15
C LYS A 120 -3.61 17.46 3.46
N GLU A 121 -3.77 16.60 4.46
CA GLU A 121 -3.12 16.77 5.76
C GLU A 121 -1.59 16.79 5.63
N TYR A 122 -1.02 15.79 4.96
CA TYR A 122 0.43 15.62 4.90
C TYR A 122 1.10 16.56 3.89
N GLN A 123 0.41 16.98 2.84
CA GLN A 123 0.84 18.09 2.00
C GLN A 123 0.99 19.38 2.83
N GLY A 124 0.10 19.61 3.80
CA GLY A 124 0.22 20.70 4.77
C GLY A 124 1.46 20.59 5.69
N LYS A 125 2.00 19.39 5.86
CA LYS A 125 3.27 19.11 6.58
C LYS A 125 4.50 19.07 5.66
N GLY A 126 4.33 19.40 4.37
CA GLY A 126 5.41 19.45 3.38
C GLY A 126 5.62 18.15 2.58
N VAL A 127 4.83 17.10 2.81
CA VAL A 127 4.94 15.85 2.05
C VAL A 127 4.49 16.06 0.61
N LYS A 128 5.27 15.55 -0.35
CA LYS A 128 4.83 15.45 -1.74
C LYS A 128 4.08 14.16 -1.95
N VAL A 129 2.90 14.22 -2.56
CA VAL A 129 2.05 13.04 -2.79
C VAL A 129 1.84 12.92 -4.29
N VAL A 130 2.00 11.72 -4.84
CA VAL A 130 1.76 11.42 -6.25
C VAL A 130 1.14 10.04 -6.39
N ALA A 131 0.13 9.93 -7.24
CA ALA A 131 -0.55 8.69 -7.56
C ALA A 131 -0.24 8.28 -9.00
N ILE A 132 -0.19 6.98 -9.27
CA ILE A 132 0.08 6.41 -10.60
C ILE A 132 -0.95 5.31 -10.87
N SER A 133 -1.59 5.36 -12.04
CA SER A 133 -2.34 4.23 -12.60
C SER A 133 -1.51 3.58 -13.67
N SER A 134 -1.18 2.30 -13.47
CA SER A 134 -0.47 1.46 -14.44
C SER A 134 -1.36 0.38 -15.03
N ASN A 135 -2.69 0.49 -14.88
CA ASN A 135 -3.61 -0.51 -15.42
C ASN A 135 -3.80 -0.33 -16.94
N SER A 136 -3.87 -1.44 -17.67
CA SER A 136 -4.12 -1.47 -19.10
C SER A 136 -5.51 -0.91 -19.42
N ALA A 137 -5.55 0.26 -20.07
CA ALA A 137 -6.79 0.87 -20.54
C ALA A 137 -7.47 0.06 -21.67
N GLU A 138 -6.73 -0.82 -22.36
CA GLU A 138 -7.29 -1.75 -23.35
C GLU A 138 -8.20 -2.79 -22.69
N THR A 139 -7.74 -3.40 -21.59
CA THR A 139 -8.48 -4.47 -20.90
C THR A 139 -9.40 -3.94 -19.81
N HIS A 140 -9.07 -2.76 -19.25
CA HIS A 140 -9.81 -2.09 -18.19
C HIS A 140 -10.00 -0.60 -18.55
N PRO A 141 -10.87 -0.27 -19.54
CA PRO A 141 -11.08 1.10 -20.00
C PRO A 141 -11.46 2.10 -18.91
N GLN A 142 -12.07 1.63 -17.82
CA GLN A 142 -12.41 2.44 -16.66
C GLN A 142 -11.19 3.00 -15.91
N ASP A 143 -10.00 2.45 -16.11
CA ASP A 143 -8.74 2.95 -15.56
C ASP A 143 -7.96 3.82 -16.56
N GLY A 144 -8.54 4.12 -17.73
CA GLY A 144 -7.92 4.95 -18.75
C GLY A 144 -7.91 6.45 -18.43
N PRO A 145 -7.14 7.26 -19.19
CA PRO A 145 -6.88 8.68 -18.91
C PRO A 145 -8.14 9.53 -18.68
N ASP A 146 -9.16 9.40 -19.54
CA ASP A 146 -10.40 10.18 -19.42
C ASP A 146 -11.10 9.89 -18.08
N LYS A 147 -11.15 8.62 -17.69
CA LYS A 147 -11.78 8.20 -16.43
C LYS A 147 -10.94 8.55 -15.21
N MET A 148 -9.62 8.62 -15.36
CA MET A 148 -8.76 9.15 -14.31
C MET A 148 -9.02 10.63 -14.06
N ALA A 149 -9.16 11.44 -15.12
CA ALA A 149 -9.47 12.86 -14.98
C ALA A 149 -10.84 13.08 -14.30
N GLU A 150 -11.85 12.29 -14.66
CA GLU A 150 -13.15 12.27 -13.98
C GLU A 150 -13.00 11.90 -12.49
N ASP A 151 -12.19 10.89 -12.16
CA ASP A 151 -11.99 10.45 -10.77
C ASP A 151 -11.29 11.52 -9.91
N VAL A 152 -10.27 12.20 -10.46
CA VAL A 152 -9.60 13.32 -9.78
C VAL A 152 -10.60 14.40 -9.39
N GLN A 153 -11.49 14.78 -10.32
CA GLN A 153 -12.51 15.79 -10.06
C GLN A 153 -13.54 15.31 -9.04
N ALA A 154 -14.00 14.07 -9.15
CA ALA A 154 -15.00 13.50 -8.26
C ALA A 154 -14.50 13.35 -6.82
N GLN A 155 -13.24 12.94 -6.63
CA GLN A 155 -12.65 12.74 -5.30
C GLN A 155 -11.98 14.00 -4.75
N GLY A 156 -11.73 15.00 -5.60
CA GLY A 156 -11.02 16.22 -5.24
C GLY A 156 -9.57 15.94 -4.82
N TYR A 157 -8.86 15.09 -5.57
CA TYR A 157 -7.44 14.84 -5.31
C TYR A 157 -6.64 16.15 -5.44
N THR A 158 -5.79 16.42 -4.45
CA THR A 158 -4.91 17.60 -4.40
C THR A 158 -3.48 17.29 -4.83
N PHE A 159 -3.29 16.12 -5.43
CA PHE A 159 -2.02 15.57 -5.87
C PHE A 159 -2.14 15.10 -7.32
N PRO A 160 -1.03 15.06 -8.08
CA PRO A 160 -1.06 14.53 -9.43
C PRO A 160 -1.43 13.06 -9.44
N TYR A 161 -2.32 12.69 -10.37
CA TYR A 161 -2.65 11.30 -10.67
C TYR A 161 -2.23 10.98 -12.10
N LEU A 162 -1.15 10.21 -12.22
CA LEU A 162 -0.37 10.04 -13.45
C LEU A 162 -0.70 8.72 -14.14
N PHE A 163 -0.64 8.71 -15.46
CA PHE A 163 -0.92 7.51 -16.26
C PHE A 163 0.38 6.88 -16.77
N ASP A 164 0.67 5.66 -16.33
CA ASP A 164 1.82 4.85 -16.73
C ASP A 164 1.41 3.85 -17.81
N GLU A 165 1.20 4.35 -19.03
CA GLU A 165 0.75 3.56 -20.18
C GLU A 165 1.73 2.42 -20.55
N ALA A 166 3.02 2.70 -20.41
CA ALA A 166 4.08 1.73 -20.71
C ALA A 166 4.19 0.63 -19.64
N GLN A 167 3.69 0.91 -18.43
CA GLN A 167 3.79 0.08 -17.22
C GLN A 167 5.23 -0.06 -16.71
N GLU A 168 6.11 0.85 -17.08
CA GLU A 168 7.53 0.80 -16.73
C GLU A 168 7.78 1.36 -15.33
N ALA A 169 7.01 2.35 -14.90
CA ALA A 169 7.10 2.84 -13.52
C ALA A 169 6.66 1.74 -12.54
N ALA A 170 5.54 1.06 -12.80
CA ALA A 170 5.11 -0.09 -11.98
C ALA A 170 6.18 -1.19 -11.92
N LYS A 171 6.81 -1.53 -13.05
CA LYS A 171 7.90 -2.53 -13.07
C LYS A 171 9.12 -2.08 -12.27
N ALA A 172 9.53 -0.82 -12.41
CA ALA A 172 10.70 -0.28 -11.73
C ALA A 172 10.51 -0.25 -10.20
N TYR A 173 9.29 0.04 -9.75
CA TYR A 173 8.92 0.01 -8.32
C TYR A 173 8.61 -1.39 -7.80
N GLN A 174 8.54 -2.40 -8.68
CA GLN A 174 8.07 -3.76 -8.37
C GLN A 174 6.63 -3.75 -7.80
N ALA A 175 5.81 -2.81 -8.26
CA ALA A 175 4.43 -2.68 -7.83
C ALA A 175 3.59 -3.84 -8.38
N ALA A 176 2.85 -4.52 -7.51
CA ALA A 176 2.12 -5.74 -7.85
C ALA A 176 0.59 -5.56 -7.75
N CYS A 177 0.12 -4.67 -6.88
CA CYS A 177 -1.29 -4.52 -6.53
C CYS A 177 -1.76 -3.06 -6.47
N THR A 178 -3.07 -2.89 -6.31
CA THR A 178 -3.71 -1.59 -6.12
C THR A 178 -4.74 -1.68 -4.99
N PRO A 179 -4.67 -0.82 -3.95
CA PRO A 179 -3.67 0.23 -3.74
C PRO A 179 -2.34 -0.33 -3.22
N GLU A 180 -1.25 0.37 -3.52
CA GLU A 180 0.08 0.06 -3.02
C GLU A 180 0.85 1.35 -2.73
N PHE A 181 1.49 1.44 -1.56
CA PHE A 181 2.02 2.69 -1.02
C PHE A 181 3.53 2.61 -0.77
N TYR A 182 4.25 3.67 -1.14
CA TYR A 182 5.69 3.84 -0.91
C TYR A 182 5.95 5.20 -0.29
N VAL A 183 6.53 5.23 0.92
CA VAL A 183 6.97 6.47 1.56
C VAL A 183 8.49 6.56 1.46
N PHE A 184 8.96 7.65 0.89
CA PHE A 184 10.38 7.98 0.77
C PHE A 184 10.74 9.15 1.70
N GLY A 185 11.93 9.08 2.29
CA GLY A 185 12.51 10.22 3.01
C GLY A 185 13.08 11.28 2.07
N ALA A 186 13.66 12.34 2.64
CA ALA A 186 14.26 13.45 1.89
C ALA A 186 15.39 13.03 0.93
N ASP A 187 16.04 11.89 1.18
CA ASP A 187 17.07 11.31 0.32
C ASP A 187 16.50 10.39 -0.78
N MET A 188 15.18 10.34 -0.93
CA MET A 188 14.42 9.42 -1.78
C MET A 188 14.68 7.93 -1.48
N GLY A 189 15.17 7.61 -0.28
CA GLY A 189 15.27 6.24 0.21
C GLY A 189 13.94 5.76 0.81
N LEU A 190 13.55 4.53 0.49
CA LEU A 190 12.31 3.92 0.96
C LEU A 190 12.33 3.74 2.48
N THR A 191 11.31 4.29 3.14
CA THR A 191 11.12 4.25 4.60
C THR A 191 9.92 3.42 5.02
N TYR A 192 8.94 3.26 4.13
CA TYR A 192 7.77 2.41 4.34
C TYR A 192 7.22 1.91 3.02
N HIS A 193 6.82 0.63 3.02
CA HIS A 193 6.11 0.00 1.92
C HIS A 193 5.17 -1.06 2.47
N GLY A 194 3.86 -0.83 2.37
CA GLY A 194 2.86 -1.64 3.04
C GLY A 194 1.45 -1.08 2.91
N GLN A 195 0.56 -1.53 3.79
CA GLN A 195 -0.86 -1.18 3.76
C GLN A 195 -1.14 0.29 4.11
N PHE A 196 -2.38 0.72 3.85
CA PHE A 196 -2.90 2.00 4.34
C PHE A 196 -3.27 1.92 5.83
N ASP A 197 -4.08 0.91 6.16
CA ASP A 197 -4.53 0.52 7.49
C ASP A 197 -5.06 -0.93 7.46
N ASP A 198 -5.68 -1.39 8.56
CA ASP A 198 -6.28 -2.71 8.70
C ASP A 198 -7.63 -2.87 7.97
N SER A 199 -8.25 -1.79 7.51
CA SER A 199 -9.57 -1.83 6.88
C SER A 199 -9.51 -2.51 5.51
N ARG A 200 -10.59 -3.18 5.13
CA ARG A 200 -10.75 -3.75 3.78
C ARG A 200 -12.21 -3.57 3.36
N PRO A 201 -12.53 -3.65 2.05
CA PRO A 201 -13.92 -3.66 1.61
C PRO A 201 -14.71 -4.73 2.38
N SER A 202 -15.97 -4.46 2.73
CA SER A 202 -16.78 -5.32 3.62
C SER A 202 -16.76 -6.81 3.23
N LYS A 203 -16.81 -7.11 1.92
CA LYS A 203 -16.70 -8.48 1.37
C LYS A 203 -15.38 -9.22 1.66
N TYR A 204 -14.35 -8.53 2.15
CA TYR A 204 -12.97 -9.04 2.30
C TYR A 204 -12.38 -8.88 3.70
N GLY A 205 -13.02 -8.15 4.61
CA GLY A 205 -12.46 -7.91 5.96
C GLY A 205 -13.44 -7.34 6.99
N GLY A 206 -14.75 -7.40 6.75
CA GLY A 206 -15.76 -6.91 7.69
C GLY A 206 -15.82 -5.39 7.77
N ASP A 207 -16.41 -4.87 8.85
CA ASP A 207 -16.72 -3.44 9.02
C ASP A 207 -15.66 -2.69 9.86
N ILE A 208 -14.38 -2.96 9.62
CA ILE A 208 -13.29 -2.22 10.25
C ILE A 208 -13.24 -0.80 9.64
N PRO A 209 -13.31 0.27 10.46
CA PRO A 209 -13.24 1.64 9.96
C PRO A 209 -11.92 1.96 9.24
N VAL A 210 -11.98 2.82 8.23
CA VAL A 210 -10.80 3.37 7.57
C VAL A 210 -10.17 4.44 8.47
N THR A 211 -8.89 4.28 8.79
CA THR A 211 -8.13 5.16 9.70
C THR A 211 -6.87 5.73 9.06
N GLY A 212 -6.26 4.98 8.14
CA GLY A 212 -4.91 5.25 7.63
C GLY A 212 -3.80 5.11 8.67
N GLU A 213 -4.05 4.43 9.80
CA GLU A 213 -3.15 4.41 10.96
C GLU A 213 -1.71 4.04 10.60
N ASP A 214 -1.49 2.97 9.82
CA ASP A 214 -0.15 2.53 9.43
C ASP A 214 0.55 3.57 8.56
N LEU A 215 -0.11 4.06 7.52
CA LEU A 215 0.48 5.03 6.59
C LEU A 215 0.72 6.38 7.27
N ARG A 216 -0.17 6.81 8.17
CA ARG A 216 0.00 8.03 8.99
C ARG A 216 1.21 7.91 9.90
N ASN A 217 1.32 6.80 10.64
CA ASN A 217 2.46 6.53 11.50
C ASN A 217 3.78 6.49 10.70
N ALA A 218 3.77 5.86 9.52
CA ALA A 218 4.93 5.84 8.64
C ALA A 218 5.35 7.25 8.21
N LEU A 219 4.41 8.08 7.75
CA LEU A 219 4.68 9.46 7.35
C LEU A 219 5.18 10.31 8.52
N ASP A 220 4.58 10.19 9.70
CA ASP A 220 5.00 10.92 10.90
C ASP A 220 6.41 10.48 11.36
N CYS A 221 6.74 9.19 11.28
CA CYS A 221 8.08 8.69 11.57
C CYS A 221 9.10 9.22 10.55
N THR A 222 8.79 9.16 9.26
CA THR A 222 9.67 9.66 8.19
C THR A 222 9.93 11.15 8.32
N LEU A 223 8.88 11.96 8.56
CA LEU A 223 9.02 13.41 8.80
C LEU A 223 9.85 13.71 10.05
N ALA A 224 9.79 12.86 11.08
CA ALA A 224 10.59 12.98 12.29
C ALA A 224 12.00 12.40 12.17
N GLY A 225 12.37 11.81 11.03
CA GLY A 225 13.65 11.11 10.86
C GLY A 225 13.80 9.86 11.74
N ARG A 226 12.68 9.24 12.14
CA ARG A 226 12.64 8.04 12.97
C ARG A 226 12.38 6.79 12.13
N PRO A 227 12.90 5.62 12.51
CA PRO A 227 12.59 4.37 11.82
C PRO A 227 11.11 4.01 12.00
N VAL A 228 10.51 3.46 10.93
CA VAL A 228 9.18 2.84 10.99
C VAL A 228 9.31 1.42 11.58
N ASP A 229 8.28 0.92 12.28
CA ASP A 229 8.27 -0.44 12.83
C ASP A 229 8.52 -1.46 11.70
N LYS A 230 9.33 -2.49 11.97
CA LYS A 230 9.67 -3.53 10.99
C LYS A 230 8.50 -4.47 10.69
N ARG A 231 7.47 -4.50 11.54
CA ARG A 231 6.26 -5.32 11.35
C ARG A 231 5.28 -4.61 10.41
N VAL A 232 5.74 -4.26 9.21
CA VAL A 232 4.88 -3.67 8.19
C VAL A 232 4.02 -4.79 7.59
N ARG A 233 2.70 -4.59 7.61
CA ARG A 233 1.77 -5.47 6.92
C ARG A 233 1.73 -5.10 5.43
N PRO A 234 1.71 -6.09 4.52
CA PRO A 234 1.60 -5.80 3.10
C PRO A 234 0.24 -5.15 2.77
N SER A 235 0.27 -4.24 1.79
CA SER A 235 -0.90 -3.85 1.02
C SER A 235 -1.57 -5.07 0.40
N ILE A 236 -2.90 -5.03 0.32
CA ILE A 236 -3.70 -6.07 -0.34
C ILE A 236 -4.68 -5.40 -1.28
N GLY A 237 -4.68 -5.86 -2.52
CA GLY A 237 -5.47 -5.24 -3.57
C GLY A 237 -5.80 -6.19 -4.72
N CYS A 238 -6.43 -5.63 -5.76
CA CYS A 238 -6.40 -6.27 -7.07
C CYS A 238 -4.99 -6.17 -7.64
N ASN A 239 -4.53 -7.19 -8.36
CA ASN A 239 -3.29 -7.07 -9.15
C ASN A 239 -3.35 -5.89 -10.14
N ILE A 240 -2.18 -5.31 -10.44
CA ILE A 240 -2.01 -4.42 -11.58
C ILE A 240 -2.43 -5.14 -12.86
N LYS A 241 -3.18 -4.43 -13.71
CA LYS A 241 -3.72 -4.96 -14.96
C LYS A 241 -2.69 -4.81 -16.07
N TRP A 242 -1.73 -5.73 -16.10
CA TRP A 242 -0.71 -5.78 -17.14
C TRP A 242 -1.33 -5.85 -18.54
N ALA A 243 -0.82 -5.06 -19.47
CA ALA A 243 -1.23 -5.14 -20.87
C ALA A 243 -0.82 -6.50 -21.47
N PRO A 244 -1.49 -6.99 -22.52
CA PRO A 244 -1.16 -8.27 -23.14
C PRO A 244 0.35 -8.38 -23.45
N GLY A 245 1.01 -9.40 -22.89
CA GLY A 245 2.44 -9.63 -23.07
C GLY A 245 3.39 -8.72 -22.28
N LYS A 246 2.89 -7.82 -21.43
CA LYS A 246 3.72 -6.90 -20.62
C LYS A 246 3.88 -7.29 -19.15
N ALA A 247 3.22 -8.36 -18.70
CA ALA A 247 3.36 -8.85 -17.33
C ALA A 247 4.84 -9.18 -17.03
N PRO A 248 5.40 -8.68 -15.92
CA PRO A 248 6.79 -8.95 -15.58
C PRO A 248 6.98 -10.40 -15.13
N ALA A 249 8.19 -10.94 -15.30
CA ALA A 249 8.46 -12.35 -15.02
C ALA A 249 8.30 -12.75 -13.54
N TRP A 250 8.46 -11.78 -12.62
CA TRP A 250 8.25 -11.96 -11.19
C TRP A 250 6.78 -11.92 -10.78
N PHE A 251 5.90 -11.42 -11.66
CA PHE A 251 4.47 -11.39 -11.38
C PHE A 251 3.86 -12.76 -11.68
N HIS A 252 3.26 -13.36 -10.65
CA HIS A 252 2.69 -14.71 -10.72
C HIS A 252 1.15 -14.72 -10.64
N GLY A 253 0.51 -13.54 -10.78
CA GLY A 253 -0.93 -13.36 -10.57
C GLY A 253 -1.83 -13.78 -11.74
#